data_AF-A0A9D6RJK3-F1
#
_entry.id   AF-A0A9D6RJK3-F1
#
_cell.length_a   1.000
_cell.length_b   1.000
_cell.length_c   1.000
_cell.angle_alpha   90.00
_cell.angle_beta   90.00
_cell.angle_gamma   90.00
#
_symmetry.space_group_name_H-M   'P 1'
#
loop_
_entity.id
_entity.type
_entity.pdbx_description
1 polymer ?
#
loop_
_entity_poly.entity_id
_entity_poly.type
_entity_poly.pdbx_seq_one_letter_code
_entity_poly.pdbx_strand_id
1 'polypeptide(L)'
;MMVQTVASLAPPVRSAPLPVRADQYRGSVPEHHPVDGADLATYRRVYGACGAAAGSFLSHIAVLGAGAAAGAALASPLGTVAAVAGGLAGAYAGVKLQAKTLVGRQIGGRVGAVLGDAAGRVAHAFGAPLRSDLVEETTGFSYGAMTTALGTTRYTNHPYVDPLEARDFADKLQPGDIVLTNDEACTEFSLLIAAVNGNADFNHALLYAGDGKVLESRTVTDGVAQGDLIEVLSHKHHAIAIRPHYREEEARASVDAGRSLLGRGYDFRFRFGNDALYCSEFVYEALKQGAPSIEFQPRPLLTRSVILPGDFLRTSGADVVAETGTDTSLFNSYLAKFVGKKG
;
A
#
# COMPACT_ATOMS: atom_id res chain seq x y z
N MET A 1 -1.63 -43.83 13.78
CA MET A 1 -1.82 -42.39 14.09
C MET A 1 -0.50 -41.87 14.65
N MET A 2 0.31 -41.20 13.83
CA MET A 2 1.48 -40.46 14.30
C MET A 2 1.03 -39.03 14.59
N VAL A 3 1.09 -38.62 15.85
CA VAL A 3 0.89 -37.23 16.25
C VAL A 3 2.16 -36.49 15.85
N GLN A 4 2.10 -35.67 14.79
CA GLN A 4 3.18 -34.76 14.46
C GLN A 4 3.32 -33.76 15.60
N THR A 5 4.43 -33.85 16.32
CA THR A 5 4.85 -32.85 17.30
C THR A 5 5.08 -31.54 16.55
N VAL A 6 4.19 -30.56 16.74
CA VAL A 6 4.36 -29.21 16.22
C VAL A 6 5.62 -28.66 16.88
N ALA A 7 6.70 -28.50 16.11
CA ALA A 7 7.93 -27.92 16.60
C ALA A 7 7.61 -26.56 17.21
N SER A 8 8.08 -26.33 18.44
CA SER A 8 8.00 -25.06 19.14
C SER A 8 8.48 -23.96 18.21
N LEU A 9 7.56 -23.12 17.73
CA LEU A 9 7.87 -21.96 16.91
C LEU A 9 8.92 -21.12 17.64
N ALA A 10 10.01 -20.79 16.95
CA ALA A 10 10.96 -19.81 17.45
C ALA A 10 10.18 -18.53 17.83
N PRO A 11 10.52 -17.86 18.94
CA PRO A 11 9.86 -16.62 19.30
C PRO A 11 10.01 -15.64 18.12
N PRO A 12 8.96 -14.90 17.76
CA PRO A 12 9.04 -13.96 16.65
C PRO A 12 10.23 -13.02 16.87
N VAL A 13 11.02 -12.77 15.83
CA VAL A 13 12.04 -11.72 15.87
C VAL A 13 11.33 -10.44 16.24
N ARG A 14 11.57 -10.00 17.48
CA ARG A 14 11.07 -8.71 17.96
C ARG A 14 11.69 -7.66 17.05
N SER A 15 10.85 -6.76 16.53
CA SER A 15 11.34 -5.56 15.86
C SER A 15 12.40 -4.89 16.76
N ALA A 16 13.45 -4.36 16.14
CA ALA A 16 14.47 -3.65 16.87
C ALA A 16 13.81 -2.58 17.76
N PRO A 17 14.27 -2.38 19.00
CA PRO A 17 13.69 -1.35 19.86
C PRO A 17 13.79 0.02 19.15
N LEU A 18 12.68 0.71 19.03
CA LEU A 18 12.63 2.05 18.46
C LEU A 18 13.19 3.07 19.47
N PRO A 19 13.88 4.13 19.02
CA PRO A 19 14.09 4.50 17.62
C PRO A 19 15.17 3.67 16.91
N VAL A 20 15.00 3.48 15.60
CA VAL A 20 16.01 2.87 14.71
C VAL A 20 16.18 3.75 13.47
N ARG A 21 17.39 3.80 12.90
CA ARG A 21 17.62 4.56 11.67
C ARG A 21 16.69 4.11 10.54
N ALA A 22 16.18 5.06 9.77
CA ALA A 22 15.21 4.81 8.71
C ALA A 22 15.74 3.81 7.66
N ASP A 23 17.00 3.93 7.26
CA ASP A 23 17.66 3.01 6.32
C ASP A 23 17.97 1.61 6.89
N GLN A 24 17.91 1.48 8.22
CA GLN A 24 18.10 0.22 8.94
C GLN A 24 16.78 -0.42 9.35
N TYR A 25 15.66 0.28 9.18
CA TYR A 25 14.35 -0.24 9.50
C TYR A 25 14.09 -1.54 8.73
N ARG A 26 13.66 -2.55 9.47
CA ARG A 26 13.12 -3.81 8.97
C ARG A 26 11.77 -3.87 9.66
N GLY A 27 10.68 -3.76 8.91
CA GLY A 27 9.35 -3.72 9.49
C GLY A 27 9.09 -4.90 10.41
N SER A 28 8.06 -4.81 11.25
CA SER A 28 7.60 -5.90 12.11
C SER A 28 6.97 -7.07 11.32
N VAL A 29 7.50 -7.38 10.13
CA VAL A 29 7.08 -8.50 9.31
C VAL A 29 7.34 -9.78 10.12
N PRO A 30 6.31 -10.59 10.40
CA PRO A 30 6.49 -11.86 11.08
C PRO A 30 7.53 -12.71 10.35
N GLU A 31 8.41 -13.40 11.06
CA GLU A 31 9.29 -14.36 10.38
C GLU A 31 8.45 -15.47 9.75
N HIS A 32 8.85 -15.87 8.54
CA HIS A 32 8.21 -16.93 7.82
C HIS A 32 9.16 -18.11 7.71
N HIS A 33 8.67 -19.30 8.03
CA HIS A 33 9.44 -20.52 7.91
C HIS A 33 8.85 -21.43 6.81
N PRO A 34 9.69 -22.27 6.20
CA PRO A 34 9.21 -23.36 5.34
C PRO A 34 8.27 -24.28 6.12
N VAL A 35 7.15 -24.64 5.50
CA VAL A 35 6.20 -25.66 5.97
C VAL A 35 6.32 -26.84 5.02
N ASP A 36 7.06 -27.85 5.46
CA ASP A 36 7.23 -29.10 4.74
C ASP A 36 6.05 -30.06 4.99
N GLY A 37 5.72 -30.86 3.99
CA GLY A 37 4.74 -31.95 4.15
C GLY A 37 3.29 -31.50 4.43
N ALA A 38 2.93 -30.26 4.09
CA ALA A 38 1.54 -29.80 4.15
C ALA A 38 0.62 -30.67 3.25
N ASP A 39 -0.65 -30.84 3.63
CA ASP A 39 -1.58 -31.65 2.87
C ASP A 39 -1.97 -31.02 1.52
N LEU A 40 -2.48 -31.84 0.60
CA LEU A 40 -2.90 -31.38 -0.72
C LEU A 40 -3.95 -30.26 -0.66
N ALA A 41 -4.84 -30.29 0.34
CA ALA A 41 -5.85 -29.25 0.52
C ALA A 41 -5.20 -27.89 0.81
N THR A 42 -4.16 -27.85 1.63
CA THR A 42 -3.39 -26.65 1.97
C THR A 42 -2.63 -26.11 0.77
N TYR A 43 -1.96 -26.96 -0.02
CA TYR A 43 -1.33 -26.51 -1.28
C TYR A 43 -2.34 -25.89 -2.24
N ARG A 44 -3.46 -26.58 -2.48
CA ARG A 44 -4.52 -26.08 -3.37
C ARG A 44 -5.08 -24.73 -2.91
N ARG A 45 -5.22 -24.55 -1.60
CA ARG A 45 -5.68 -23.31 -0.98
C ARG A 45 -4.67 -22.17 -1.15
N VAL A 46 -3.42 -22.40 -0.77
CA VAL A 46 -2.34 -21.41 -0.88
C VAL A 46 -2.15 -20.98 -2.34
N TYR A 47 -1.91 -21.93 -3.23
CA TYR A 47 -1.69 -21.62 -4.63
C TYR A 47 -2.95 -21.08 -5.32
N GLY A 48 -4.14 -21.54 -4.94
CA GLY A 48 -5.40 -20.99 -5.42
C GLY A 48 -5.58 -19.52 -5.04
N ALA A 49 -5.32 -19.15 -3.79
CA ALA A 49 -5.38 -17.77 -3.35
C ALA A 49 -4.32 -16.89 -4.04
N CYS A 50 -3.07 -17.37 -4.12
CA CYS A 50 -1.99 -16.69 -4.85
C CYS A 50 -2.32 -16.49 -6.33
N GLY A 51 -2.87 -17.52 -6.97
CA GLY A 51 -3.35 -17.45 -8.34
C GLY A 51 -4.48 -16.43 -8.49
N ALA A 52 -5.43 -16.39 -7.56
CA ALA A 52 -6.52 -15.42 -7.56
C ALA A 52 -6.00 -13.97 -7.45
N ALA A 53 -5.09 -13.74 -6.51
CA ALA A 53 -4.40 -12.47 -6.34
C ALA A 53 -3.69 -12.05 -7.63
N ALA A 54 -2.84 -12.91 -8.21
CA ALA A 54 -2.10 -12.63 -9.43
C ALA A 54 -3.03 -12.38 -10.64
N GLY A 55 -4.04 -13.22 -10.84
CA GLY A 55 -4.98 -13.08 -11.95
C GLY A 55 -5.83 -11.80 -11.86
N SER A 56 -6.26 -11.44 -10.67
CA SER A 56 -6.95 -10.17 -10.40
C SER A 56 -6.02 -8.97 -10.66
N PHE A 57 -4.78 -9.03 -10.18
CA PHE A 57 -3.78 -7.99 -10.41
C PHE A 57 -3.50 -7.78 -11.91
N LEU A 58 -3.26 -8.86 -12.65
CA LEU A 58 -3.01 -8.81 -14.10
C LEU A 58 -4.21 -8.26 -14.88
N SER A 59 -5.43 -8.62 -14.47
CA SER A 59 -6.65 -8.09 -15.09
C SER A 59 -6.76 -6.57 -14.92
N HIS A 60 -6.30 -6.04 -13.78
CA HIS A 60 -6.30 -4.62 -13.49
C HIS A 60 -5.28 -3.88 -14.37
N ILE A 61 -4.07 -4.42 -14.52
CA ILE A 61 -3.03 -3.85 -15.40
C ILE A 61 -3.46 -3.90 -16.87
N ALA A 62 -4.04 -5.00 -17.35
CA ALA A 62 -4.48 -5.11 -18.74
C ALA A 62 -5.52 -4.03 -19.09
N VAL A 63 -6.40 -3.70 -18.15
CA VAL A 63 -7.39 -2.64 -18.30
C VAL A 63 -6.74 -1.25 -18.29
N LEU A 64 -5.77 -0.99 -17.41
CA LEU A 64 -5.04 0.27 -17.35
C LEU A 64 -4.16 0.50 -18.60
N GLY A 65 -3.45 -0.53 -19.06
CA GLY A 65 -2.60 -0.48 -20.26
C GLY A 65 -3.42 -0.23 -21.54
N ALA A 66 -4.61 -0.82 -21.65
CA ALA A 66 -5.53 -0.55 -22.76
C ALA A 66 -6.10 0.88 -22.71
N GLY A 67 -6.34 1.43 -21.52
CA GLY A 67 -6.84 2.80 -21.33
C GLY A 67 -5.79 3.89 -21.63
N ALA A 68 -4.54 3.68 -21.21
CA ALA A 68 -3.45 4.64 -21.44
C ALA A 68 -3.07 4.76 -22.92
N ALA A 69 -3.12 3.66 -23.68
CA ALA A 69 -2.90 3.67 -25.13
C ALA A 69 -4.07 4.33 -25.89
N ALA A 70 -5.31 4.17 -25.43
CA ALA A 70 -6.49 4.74 -26.08
C ALA A 70 -6.66 6.26 -25.80
N GLY A 71 -6.33 6.72 -24.59
CA GLY A 71 -6.45 8.14 -24.21
C GLY A 71 -5.40 9.05 -24.85
N ALA A 72 -4.16 8.56 -25.00
CA ALA A 72 -3.09 9.31 -25.66
C ALA A 72 -3.30 9.47 -27.17
N ALA A 73 -3.97 8.50 -27.82
CA ALA A 73 -4.26 8.53 -29.25
C ALA A 73 -5.39 9.50 -29.65
N LEU A 74 -6.26 9.91 -28.70
CA LEU A 74 -7.44 10.74 -28.99
C LEU A 74 -7.28 12.22 -28.59
N ALA A 75 -6.25 12.58 -27.82
CA ALA A 75 -6.06 13.93 -27.29
C ALA A 75 -5.19 14.87 -28.16
N SER A 76 -4.53 14.36 -29.19
CA SER A 76 -3.60 15.18 -29.99
C SER A 76 -4.23 16.20 -30.96
N PRO A 77 -5.51 16.11 -31.41
CA PRO A 77 -6.02 17.09 -32.38
C PRO A 77 -7.12 18.07 -31.92
N LEU A 78 -7.76 17.95 -30.73
CA LEU A 78 -9.12 18.52 -30.53
C LEU A 78 -9.35 19.64 -29.48
N GLY A 79 -8.32 20.21 -28.85
CA GLY A 79 -8.45 21.47 -28.08
C GLY A 79 -9.22 21.42 -26.75
N THR A 80 -9.23 22.53 -26.00
CA THR A 80 -9.61 22.64 -24.57
C THR A 80 -11.05 22.29 -24.20
N VAL A 81 -12.01 22.34 -25.14
CA VAL A 81 -13.39 21.85 -24.91
C VAL A 81 -13.44 20.32 -24.85
N ALA A 82 -12.54 19.63 -25.57
CA ALA A 82 -12.35 18.19 -25.46
C ALA A 82 -11.66 17.78 -24.14
N ALA A 83 -11.04 18.72 -23.40
CA ALA A 83 -10.47 18.46 -22.09
C ALA A 83 -11.54 18.38 -20.98
N VAL A 84 -12.61 19.18 -21.07
CA VAL A 84 -13.76 19.12 -20.12
C VAL A 84 -14.67 17.93 -20.45
N ALA A 85 -14.95 17.69 -21.74
CA ALA A 85 -15.66 16.49 -22.18
C ALA A 85 -14.83 15.21 -21.96
N GLY A 86 -13.50 15.29 -22.09
CA GLY A 86 -12.56 14.23 -21.75
C GLY A 86 -12.39 14.02 -20.24
N GLY A 87 -12.65 15.03 -19.41
CA GLY A 87 -12.74 14.92 -17.95
C GLY A 87 -14.01 14.18 -17.51
N LEU A 88 -15.16 14.49 -18.11
CA LEU A 88 -16.42 13.78 -17.86
C LEU A 88 -16.46 12.38 -18.50
N ALA A 89 -15.90 12.22 -19.71
CA ALA A 89 -15.70 10.93 -20.34
C ALA A 89 -14.59 10.13 -19.65
N GLY A 90 -13.62 10.77 -19.01
CA GLY A 90 -12.59 10.15 -18.16
C GLY A 90 -13.15 9.70 -16.82
N ALA A 91 -14.11 10.44 -16.24
CA ALA A 91 -14.86 10.02 -15.07
C ALA A 91 -15.87 8.90 -15.41
N TYR A 92 -16.58 8.99 -16.54
CA TYR A 92 -17.49 7.94 -17.03
C TYR A 92 -16.74 6.69 -17.51
N ALA A 93 -15.61 6.86 -18.21
CA ALA A 93 -14.68 5.78 -18.51
C ALA A 93 -14.05 5.28 -17.23
N GLY A 94 -13.75 6.11 -16.23
CA GLY A 94 -13.27 5.72 -14.91
C GLY A 94 -14.27 4.84 -14.16
N VAL A 95 -15.55 5.20 -14.15
CA VAL A 95 -16.66 4.40 -13.57
C VAL A 95 -16.92 3.13 -14.38
N LYS A 96 -16.84 3.18 -15.72
CA LYS A 96 -17.01 2.01 -16.60
C LYS A 96 -15.77 1.11 -16.60
N LEU A 97 -14.58 1.67 -16.40
CA LEU A 97 -13.31 1.01 -16.15
C LEU A 97 -13.37 0.39 -14.76
N GLN A 98 -13.93 1.05 -13.75
CA GLN A 98 -14.11 0.51 -12.40
C GLN A 98 -15.10 -0.66 -12.39
N ALA A 99 -16.23 -0.56 -13.12
CA ALA A 99 -17.14 -1.68 -13.31
C ALA A 99 -16.46 -2.84 -14.10
N LYS A 100 -15.68 -2.51 -15.14
CA LYS A 100 -14.89 -3.49 -15.89
C LYS A 100 -13.68 -4.03 -15.13
N THR A 101 -13.13 -3.30 -14.15
CA THR A 101 -12.03 -3.76 -13.30
C THR A 101 -12.56 -4.62 -12.18
N LEU A 102 -13.78 -4.39 -11.68
CA LEU A 102 -14.44 -5.34 -10.77
C LEU A 102 -14.79 -6.64 -11.48
N VAL A 103 -15.39 -6.57 -12.68
CA VAL A 103 -15.64 -7.77 -13.51
C VAL A 103 -14.33 -8.43 -13.92
N GLY A 104 -13.34 -7.66 -14.35
CA GLY A 104 -11.99 -8.13 -14.69
C GLY A 104 -11.31 -8.81 -13.51
N ARG A 105 -11.39 -8.21 -12.32
CA ARG A 105 -10.91 -8.76 -11.06
C ARG A 105 -11.61 -10.06 -10.69
N GLN A 106 -12.92 -10.14 -10.88
CA GLN A 106 -13.68 -11.37 -10.67
C GLN A 106 -13.27 -12.48 -11.65
N ILE A 107 -13.20 -12.17 -12.95
CA ILE A 107 -12.83 -13.14 -13.98
C ILE A 107 -11.37 -13.56 -13.82
N GLY A 108 -10.46 -12.58 -13.78
CA GLY A 108 -9.02 -12.79 -13.59
C GLY A 108 -8.72 -13.52 -12.30
N GLY A 109 -9.36 -13.14 -11.18
CA GLY A 109 -9.23 -13.83 -9.91
C GLY A 109 -9.73 -15.28 -9.96
N ARG A 110 -10.86 -15.55 -10.62
CA ARG A 110 -11.37 -16.92 -10.79
C ARG A 110 -10.48 -17.79 -11.68
N VAL A 111 -10.07 -17.27 -12.83
CA VAL A 111 -9.17 -17.98 -13.75
C VAL A 111 -7.83 -18.23 -13.06
N GLY A 112 -7.28 -17.20 -12.42
CA GLY A 112 -6.07 -17.29 -11.62
C GLY A 112 -6.17 -18.33 -10.51
N ALA A 113 -7.30 -18.38 -9.78
CA ALA A 113 -7.53 -19.38 -8.74
C ALA A 113 -7.51 -20.82 -9.27
N VAL A 114 -8.12 -21.07 -10.44
CA VAL A 114 -8.14 -22.40 -11.07
C VAL A 114 -6.74 -22.81 -11.52
N LEU A 115 -5.99 -21.91 -12.15
CA LEU A 115 -4.61 -22.17 -12.55
C LEU A 115 -3.71 -22.39 -11.32
N GLY A 116 -3.92 -21.60 -10.27
CA GLY A 116 -3.28 -21.76 -8.97
C GLY A 116 -3.57 -23.12 -8.34
N ASP A 117 -4.82 -23.55 -8.27
CA ASP A 117 -5.20 -24.88 -7.75
C ASP A 117 -4.47 -26.00 -8.49
N ALA A 118 -4.39 -25.92 -9.82
CA ALA A 118 -3.66 -26.88 -10.65
C ALA A 118 -2.16 -26.88 -10.33
N ALA A 119 -1.53 -25.70 -10.24
CA ALA A 119 -0.14 -25.56 -9.83
C ALA A 119 0.13 -26.10 -8.43
N GLY A 120 -0.81 -25.91 -7.48
CA GLY A 120 -0.72 -26.43 -6.13
C GLY A 120 -0.67 -27.97 -6.08
N ARG A 121 -1.42 -28.65 -6.95
CA ARG A 121 -1.34 -30.12 -7.08
C ARG A 121 0.02 -30.59 -7.56
N VAL A 122 0.59 -29.86 -8.53
CA VAL A 122 1.93 -30.14 -9.06
C VAL A 122 2.98 -29.91 -7.97
N ALA A 123 2.93 -28.77 -7.27
CA ALA A 123 3.85 -28.43 -6.18
C ALA A 123 3.80 -29.46 -5.04
N HIS A 124 2.60 -29.91 -4.65
CA HIS A 124 2.43 -30.97 -3.66
C HIS A 124 3.06 -32.29 -4.11
N ALA A 125 2.91 -32.67 -5.38
CA ALA A 125 3.53 -33.90 -5.91
C ALA A 125 5.07 -33.87 -5.86
N PHE A 126 5.67 -32.68 -5.91
CA PHE A 126 7.11 -32.46 -5.75
C PHE A 126 7.55 -32.19 -4.30
N GLY A 127 6.60 -32.10 -3.34
CA GLY A 127 6.91 -31.78 -1.94
C GLY A 127 7.54 -30.40 -1.76
N ALA A 128 7.17 -29.42 -2.59
CA ALA A 128 7.76 -28.08 -2.54
C ALA A 128 7.34 -27.31 -1.27
N PRO A 129 8.28 -26.83 -0.42
CA PRO A 129 7.92 -26.18 0.84
C PRO A 129 6.98 -24.98 0.63
N LEU A 130 5.97 -24.86 1.48
CA LEU A 130 5.12 -23.67 1.53
C LEU A 130 5.71 -22.64 2.51
N ARG A 131 5.38 -21.36 2.34
CA ARG A 131 5.67 -20.36 3.37
C ARG A 131 4.58 -20.36 4.44
N SER A 132 4.96 -20.29 5.71
CA SER A 132 4.04 -20.33 6.85
C SER A 132 3.00 -19.21 6.84
N ASP A 133 3.37 -17.98 6.45
CA ASP A 133 2.43 -16.86 6.34
C ASP A 133 1.37 -17.09 5.28
N LEU A 134 1.75 -17.62 4.12
CA LEU A 134 0.79 -17.92 3.08
C LEU A 134 -0.19 -19.01 3.51
N VAL A 135 0.27 -20.01 4.26
CA VAL A 135 -0.61 -21.04 4.85
C VAL A 135 -1.60 -20.41 5.81
N GLU A 136 -1.12 -19.57 6.72
CA GLU A 136 -1.96 -18.91 7.71
C GLU A 136 -2.97 -17.95 7.06
N GLU A 137 -2.48 -17.06 6.21
CA GLU A 137 -3.25 -16.02 5.52
C GLU A 137 -4.37 -16.65 4.69
N THR A 138 -4.11 -17.77 4.03
CA THR A 138 -5.07 -18.39 3.12
C THR A 138 -6.06 -19.33 3.81
N THR A 139 -6.03 -19.49 5.13
CA THR A 139 -6.86 -20.46 5.86
C THR A 139 -8.35 -20.38 5.51
N GLY A 140 -8.89 -19.16 5.35
CA GLY A 140 -10.29 -18.90 4.99
C GLY A 140 -10.57 -18.82 3.48
N PHE A 141 -9.61 -19.17 2.61
CA PHE A 141 -9.80 -19.10 1.17
C PHE A 141 -10.75 -20.19 0.67
N SER A 142 -11.75 -19.77 -0.10
CA SER A 142 -12.61 -20.66 -0.87
C SER A 142 -13.16 -19.92 -2.09
N TYR A 143 -13.52 -20.65 -3.14
CA TYR A 143 -14.15 -20.06 -4.34
C TYR A 143 -15.46 -19.32 -4.00
N GLY A 144 -16.20 -19.80 -3.00
CA GLY A 144 -17.41 -19.14 -2.48
C GLY A 144 -17.09 -17.81 -1.82
N ALA A 145 -16.18 -17.80 -0.83
CA ALA A 145 -15.77 -16.58 -0.13
C ALA A 145 -15.17 -15.54 -1.10
N MET A 146 -14.39 -16.00 -2.07
CA MET A 146 -13.79 -15.17 -3.10
C MET A 146 -14.83 -14.41 -3.93
N THR A 147 -15.97 -15.02 -4.27
CA THR A 147 -17.00 -14.33 -5.07
C THR A 147 -17.59 -13.13 -4.33
N THR A 148 -17.78 -13.27 -3.02
CA THR A 148 -18.24 -12.17 -2.15
C THR A 148 -17.15 -11.12 -1.98
N ALA A 149 -15.92 -11.56 -1.70
CA ALA A 149 -14.77 -10.69 -1.44
C ALA A 149 -14.32 -9.88 -2.67
N LEU A 150 -14.41 -10.47 -3.88
CA LEU A 150 -14.06 -9.81 -5.14
C LEU A 150 -15.10 -8.78 -5.62
N GLY A 151 -16.27 -8.72 -4.99
CA GLY A 151 -17.30 -7.72 -5.31
C GLY A 151 -16.97 -6.30 -4.85
N THR A 152 -15.90 -6.10 -4.08
CA THR A 152 -15.52 -4.79 -3.51
C THR A 152 -14.01 -4.57 -3.53
N THR A 153 -13.59 -3.32 -3.72
CA THR A 153 -12.17 -2.91 -3.62
C THR A 153 -11.70 -2.68 -2.19
N ARG A 154 -12.65 -2.62 -1.23
CA ARG A 154 -12.42 -2.25 0.18
C ARG A 154 -12.40 -3.43 1.15
N TYR A 155 -12.65 -4.65 0.67
CA TYR A 155 -12.62 -5.82 1.54
C TYR A 155 -11.20 -6.29 1.80
N THR A 156 -10.96 -6.63 3.06
CA THR A 156 -9.76 -7.28 3.57
C THR A 156 -10.08 -8.07 4.82
N ASN A 157 -9.29 -9.12 5.06
CA ASN A 157 -9.30 -9.88 6.30
C ASN A 157 -8.23 -9.36 7.30
N HIS A 158 -7.39 -8.40 6.91
CA HIS A 158 -6.37 -7.84 7.79
C HIS A 158 -7.02 -6.93 8.85
N PRO A 159 -6.55 -7.01 10.11
CA PRO A 159 -7.05 -6.13 11.15
C PRO A 159 -6.68 -4.68 10.83
N TYR A 160 -7.57 -3.75 11.14
CA TYR A 160 -7.23 -2.34 11.17
C TYR A 160 -6.48 -2.02 12.47
N VAL A 161 -5.69 -0.95 12.47
CA VAL A 161 -5.06 -0.40 13.67
C VAL A 161 -6.15 -0.07 14.70
N ASP A 162 -6.01 -0.61 15.91
CA ASP A 162 -6.97 -0.36 16.97
C ASP A 162 -6.91 1.11 17.44
N PRO A 163 -8.03 1.76 17.82
CA PRO A 163 -8.01 3.15 18.27
C PRO A 163 -7.10 3.42 19.48
N LEU A 164 -6.88 2.44 20.37
CA LEU A 164 -5.91 2.56 21.47
C LEU A 164 -4.47 2.50 20.95
N GLU A 165 -4.19 1.55 20.06
CA GLU A 165 -2.87 1.47 19.40
C GLU A 165 -2.55 2.74 18.59
N ALA A 166 -3.56 3.34 17.95
CA ALA A 166 -3.43 4.61 17.23
C ALA A 166 -3.13 5.79 18.18
N ARG A 167 -3.69 5.79 19.41
CA ARG A 167 -3.37 6.79 20.44
C ARG A 167 -1.94 6.61 20.96
N ASP A 168 -1.58 5.38 21.32
CA ASP A 168 -0.23 5.04 21.77
C ASP A 168 0.83 5.34 20.71
N PHE A 169 0.47 5.24 19.44
CA PHE A 169 1.27 5.72 18.32
C PHE A 169 1.37 7.25 18.35
N ALA A 170 0.24 7.96 18.31
CA ALA A 170 0.17 9.43 18.28
C ALA A 170 0.93 10.11 19.44
N ASP A 171 0.91 9.54 20.64
CA ASP A 171 1.59 10.06 21.83
C ASP A 171 3.12 10.08 21.69
N LYS A 172 3.69 9.35 20.73
CA LYS A 172 5.13 9.31 20.44
C LYS A 172 5.57 10.34 19.39
N LEU A 173 4.61 10.92 18.66
CA LEU A 173 4.88 11.79 17.52
C LEU A 173 5.17 13.23 17.94
N GLN A 174 5.95 13.92 17.11
CA GLN A 174 6.26 15.34 17.22
C GLN A 174 5.95 16.04 15.90
N PRO A 175 5.49 17.31 15.91
CA PRO A 175 5.26 18.07 14.68
C PRO A 175 6.47 18.01 13.75
N GLY A 176 6.23 17.70 12.47
CA GLY A 176 7.28 17.44 11.48
C GLY A 176 7.47 15.95 11.18
N ASP A 177 7.12 15.04 12.08
CA ASP A 177 7.22 13.60 11.81
C ASP A 177 6.42 13.22 10.55
N ILE A 178 7.01 12.35 9.73
CA ILE A 178 6.39 11.80 8.53
C ILE A 178 5.73 10.48 8.92
N VAL A 179 4.43 10.35 8.68
CA VAL A 179 3.71 9.10 8.92
C VAL A 179 3.59 8.36 7.59
N LEU A 180 4.13 7.15 7.51
CA LEU A 180 3.90 6.26 6.36
C LEU A 180 2.83 5.25 6.74
N THR A 181 1.90 4.99 5.84
CA THR A 181 0.82 4.02 6.07
C THR A 181 0.66 3.09 4.87
N ASN A 182 0.12 1.90 5.15
CA ASN A 182 -0.39 1.00 4.13
C ASN A 182 -1.92 1.09 4.11
N ASP A 183 -2.44 1.69 3.03
CA ASP A 183 -3.86 1.86 2.73
C ASP A 183 -4.29 0.99 1.56
N GLU A 184 -5.31 0.16 1.77
CA GLU A 184 -5.85 -0.67 0.70
C GLU A 184 -6.61 0.09 -0.37
N ALA A 185 -7.10 1.30 -0.06
CA ALA A 185 -7.82 2.15 -0.98
C ALA A 185 -6.92 2.67 -2.12
N CYS A 186 -5.60 2.62 -1.95
CA CYS A 186 -4.61 3.07 -2.94
C CYS A 186 -4.00 1.90 -3.72
N THR A 187 -4.79 0.88 -4.07
CA THR A 187 -4.32 -0.33 -4.75
C THR A 187 -3.54 0.02 -6.02
N GLU A 188 -4.02 0.96 -6.85
CA GLU A 188 -3.37 1.41 -8.08
C GLU A 188 -1.96 1.95 -7.83
N PHE A 189 -1.80 2.76 -6.77
CA PHE A 189 -0.52 3.34 -6.39
C PHE A 189 0.42 2.27 -5.83
N SER A 190 -0.09 1.33 -5.04
CA SER A 190 0.67 0.17 -4.59
C SER A 190 1.18 -0.69 -5.75
N LEU A 191 0.39 -0.84 -6.84
CA LEU A 191 0.84 -1.57 -8.02
C LEU A 191 2.00 -0.84 -8.71
N LEU A 192 1.90 0.49 -8.82
CA LEU A 192 2.97 1.32 -9.36
C LEU A 192 4.24 1.17 -8.51
N ILE A 193 4.13 1.29 -7.19
CA ILE A 193 5.26 1.13 -6.27
C ILE A 193 5.89 -0.25 -6.44
N ALA A 194 5.10 -1.32 -6.43
CA ALA A 194 5.62 -2.67 -6.58
C ALA A 194 6.30 -2.92 -7.93
N ALA A 195 5.76 -2.37 -9.02
CA ALA A 195 6.38 -2.44 -10.33
C ALA A 195 7.75 -1.74 -10.38
N VAL A 196 7.94 -0.69 -9.57
CA VAL A 196 9.18 0.11 -9.54
C VAL A 196 10.19 -0.42 -8.52
N ASN A 197 9.72 -0.89 -7.36
CA ASN A 197 10.57 -1.25 -6.23
C ASN A 197 10.75 -2.75 -6.02
N GLY A 198 9.92 -3.59 -6.65
CA GLY A 198 9.79 -4.99 -6.27
C GLY A 198 9.19 -5.21 -4.88
N ASN A 199 8.96 -4.14 -4.11
CA ASN A 199 8.31 -4.15 -2.82
C ASN A 199 7.52 -2.85 -2.60
N ALA A 200 6.40 -2.91 -1.89
CA ALA A 200 5.53 -1.76 -1.63
C ALA A 200 5.05 -1.79 -0.18
N ASP A 201 6.00 -1.57 0.74
CA ASP A 201 5.74 -1.61 2.19
C ASP A 201 4.78 -0.49 2.63
N PHE A 202 4.86 0.68 1.98
CA PHE A 202 4.01 1.83 2.26
C PHE A 202 3.50 2.46 0.96
N ASN A 203 2.22 2.83 0.95
CA ASN A 203 1.56 3.41 -0.21
C ASN A 203 0.96 4.79 0.05
N HIS A 204 1.08 5.30 1.27
CA HIS A 204 0.63 6.63 1.60
C HIS A 204 1.56 7.31 2.60
N ALA A 205 1.69 8.63 2.49
CA ALA A 205 2.56 9.45 3.32
C ALA A 205 1.80 10.68 3.81
N LEU A 206 1.99 11.02 5.09
CA LEU A 206 1.39 12.16 5.76
C LEU A 206 2.46 12.94 6.52
N LEU A 207 2.20 14.22 6.79
CA LEU A 207 3.02 15.06 7.67
C LEU A 207 2.26 15.33 8.97
N TYR A 208 2.81 14.94 10.11
CA TYR A 208 2.20 15.20 11.41
C TYR A 208 2.37 16.66 11.80
N ALA A 209 1.25 17.34 12.09
CA ALA A 209 1.20 18.77 12.37
C ALA A 209 1.13 19.11 13.87
N GLY A 210 1.08 18.10 14.74
CA GLY A 210 0.83 18.25 16.17
C GLY A 210 -0.64 18.06 16.56
N ASP A 211 -0.90 17.93 17.86
CA ASP A 211 -2.25 17.86 18.44
C ASP A 211 -3.18 16.82 17.79
N GLY A 212 -2.63 15.66 17.42
CA GLY A 212 -3.39 14.60 16.75
C GLY A 212 -3.80 14.93 15.31
N LYS A 213 -3.24 15.98 14.69
CA LYS A 213 -3.55 16.40 13.32
C LYS A 213 -2.46 16.03 12.34
N VAL A 214 -2.88 15.70 11.12
CA VAL A 214 -2.01 15.40 9.98
C VAL A 214 -2.37 16.27 8.79
N LEU A 215 -1.39 16.52 7.95
CA LEU A 215 -1.55 17.10 6.62
C LEU A 215 -1.25 16.00 5.60
N GLU A 216 -2.09 15.88 4.59
CA GLU A 216 -1.95 14.84 3.56
C GLU A 216 -2.62 15.25 2.26
N SER A 217 -2.14 14.72 1.13
CA SER A 217 -2.86 14.80 -0.14
C SER A 217 -3.60 13.50 -0.40
N ARG A 218 -4.94 13.57 -0.54
CA ARG A 218 -5.79 12.39 -0.76
C ARG A 218 -6.68 12.53 -1.99
N THR A 219 -6.98 11.39 -2.60
CA THR A 219 -7.98 11.31 -3.67
C THR A 219 -9.40 11.65 -3.20
N VAL A 220 -9.77 11.28 -1.97
CA VAL A 220 -11.11 11.53 -1.40
C VAL A 220 -11.40 13.01 -1.08
N THR A 221 -10.37 13.81 -0.83
CA THR A 221 -10.49 15.26 -0.61
C THR A 221 -10.08 16.07 -1.83
N ASP A 222 -9.87 15.42 -2.98
CA ASP A 222 -9.39 16.02 -4.22
C ASP A 222 -8.10 16.86 -4.06
N GLY A 223 -7.26 16.55 -3.06
CA GLY A 223 -6.02 17.30 -2.81
C GLY A 223 -5.54 17.32 -1.38
N VAL A 224 -4.69 18.32 -1.09
CA VAL A 224 -4.03 18.56 0.20
C VAL A 224 -5.04 19.07 1.22
N ALA A 225 -5.22 18.32 2.29
CA ALA A 225 -6.16 18.60 3.37
C ALA A 225 -5.55 18.28 4.74
N GLN A 226 -6.20 18.81 5.79
CA GLN A 226 -5.91 18.42 7.16
C GLN A 226 -6.85 17.29 7.59
N GLY A 227 -6.32 16.33 8.34
CA GLY A 227 -7.05 15.19 8.90
C GLY A 227 -6.79 15.00 10.39
N ASP A 228 -7.59 14.12 11.00
CA ASP A 228 -7.36 13.59 12.34
C ASP A 228 -6.54 12.29 12.25
N LEU A 229 -5.41 12.22 12.96
CA LEU A 229 -4.49 11.08 12.86
C LEU A 229 -5.16 9.78 13.27
N ILE A 230 -5.94 9.77 14.37
CA ILE A 230 -6.57 8.54 14.88
C ILE A 230 -7.61 8.04 13.87
N GLU A 231 -8.44 8.96 13.34
CA GLU A 231 -9.41 8.61 12.30
C GLU A 231 -8.71 8.04 11.06
N VAL A 232 -7.63 8.68 10.59
CA VAL A 232 -6.86 8.20 9.44
C VAL A 232 -6.30 6.81 9.68
N LEU A 233 -5.70 6.56 10.85
CA LEU A 233 -5.09 5.27 11.20
C LEU A 233 -6.13 4.15 11.39
N SER A 234 -7.35 4.47 11.84
CA SER A 234 -8.42 3.49 12.08
C SER A 234 -8.88 2.72 10.82
N HIS A 235 -8.42 3.14 9.65
CA HIS A 235 -8.68 2.49 8.36
C HIS A 235 -7.42 1.93 7.70
N LYS A 236 -6.29 1.89 8.42
CA LYS A 236 -5.01 1.34 7.94
C LYS A 236 -4.70 0.04 8.65
N HIS A 237 -3.83 -0.77 8.04
CA HIS A 237 -3.36 -2.02 8.62
C HIS A 237 -2.02 -1.88 9.33
N HIS A 238 -1.23 -0.90 8.90
CA HIS A 238 0.11 -0.66 9.38
C HIS A 238 0.48 0.80 9.19
N ALA A 239 1.21 1.34 10.15
CA ALA A 239 1.78 2.67 10.08
C ALA A 239 3.10 2.76 10.83
N ILE A 240 3.99 3.62 10.32
CA ILE A 240 5.22 4.02 11.00
C ILE A 240 5.35 5.53 11.02
N ALA A 241 6.06 6.06 12.02
CA ALA A 241 6.46 7.46 12.06
C ALA A 241 7.97 7.56 11.87
N ILE A 242 8.38 8.37 10.90
CA ILE A 242 9.76 8.71 10.60
C ILE A 242 9.99 10.13 11.11
N ARG A 243 11.02 10.32 11.92
CA ARG A 243 11.48 11.63 12.40
C ARG A 243 12.78 11.99 11.70
N PRO A 244 12.75 12.92 10.74
CA PRO A 244 13.96 13.48 10.18
C PRO A 244 14.84 14.19 11.23
N HIS A 245 16.15 14.21 11.00
CA HIS A 245 17.12 14.90 11.86
C HIS A 245 17.12 16.41 11.58
N TYR A 246 16.04 17.07 11.99
CA TYR A 246 15.86 18.51 11.83
C TYR A 246 16.94 19.32 12.55
N ARG A 247 17.34 20.42 11.93
CA ARG A 247 17.96 21.55 12.64
C ARG A 247 16.91 22.31 13.43
N GLU A 248 17.37 23.22 14.27
CA GLU A 248 16.48 24.11 15.03
C GLU A 248 15.45 24.78 14.09
N GLU A 249 14.19 24.75 14.49
CA GLU A 249 13.03 25.30 13.76
C GLU A 249 12.59 24.62 12.47
N GLU A 250 13.40 23.76 11.85
CA GLU A 250 13.07 23.13 10.55
C GLU A 250 11.83 22.23 10.62
N ALA A 251 11.60 21.56 11.76
CA ALA A 251 10.40 20.76 11.98
C ALA A 251 9.13 21.63 11.91
N ARG A 252 9.13 22.74 12.64
CA ARG A 252 8.03 23.72 12.63
C ARG A 252 7.85 24.33 11.24
N ALA A 253 8.94 24.77 10.61
CA ALA A 253 8.92 25.34 9.28
C ALA A 253 8.38 24.36 8.21
N SER A 254 8.65 23.06 8.34
CA SER A 254 8.09 22.02 7.46
C SER A 254 6.57 21.89 7.62
N VAL A 255 6.08 21.94 8.85
CA VAL A 255 4.63 21.93 9.12
C VAL A 255 3.97 23.19 8.56
N ASP A 256 4.57 24.36 8.75
CA ASP A 256 4.03 25.63 8.23
C ASP A 256 4.05 25.68 6.69
N ALA A 257 5.11 25.16 6.06
CA ALA A 257 5.15 24.95 4.62
C ALA A 257 4.03 24.01 4.17
N GLY A 258 3.81 22.89 4.86
CA GLY A 258 2.71 21.97 4.60
C GLY A 258 1.34 22.65 4.68
N ARG A 259 1.11 23.50 5.69
CA ARG A 259 -0.13 24.30 5.83
C ARG A 259 -0.34 25.25 4.65
N SER A 260 0.73 25.84 4.11
CA SER A 260 0.64 26.73 2.94
C SER A 260 0.21 26.01 1.65
N LEU A 261 0.31 24.67 1.62
CA LEU A 261 -0.09 23.83 0.49
C LEU A 261 -1.55 23.36 0.58
N LEU A 262 -2.27 23.65 1.67
CA LEU A 262 -3.68 23.27 1.84
C LEU A 262 -4.53 23.79 0.67
N GLY A 263 -5.39 22.92 0.13
CA GLY A 263 -6.27 23.23 -1.00
C GLY A 263 -5.63 23.02 -2.39
N ARG A 264 -4.34 22.69 -2.49
CA ARG A 264 -3.76 22.22 -3.75
C ARG A 264 -4.41 20.91 -4.17
N GLY A 265 -4.66 20.74 -5.48
CA GLY A 265 -5.36 19.57 -6.02
C GLY A 265 -4.55 18.27 -5.89
N TYR A 266 -5.23 17.13 -6.05
CA TYR A 266 -4.58 15.82 -6.09
C TYR A 266 -4.01 15.51 -7.48
N ASP A 267 -2.74 15.09 -7.55
CA ASP A 267 -2.13 14.71 -8.82
C ASP A 267 -2.33 13.23 -9.16
N PHE A 268 -3.38 12.94 -9.92
CA PHE A 268 -3.67 11.60 -10.44
C PHE A 268 -2.69 11.11 -11.52
N ARG A 269 -1.82 11.99 -12.05
CA ARG A 269 -0.88 11.69 -13.14
C ARG A 269 0.55 11.47 -12.64
N PHE A 270 0.81 11.70 -11.35
CA PHE A 270 2.13 11.55 -10.72
C PHE A 270 3.23 12.29 -11.52
N ARG A 271 2.95 13.55 -11.88
CA ARG A 271 3.82 14.46 -12.61
C ARG A 271 4.44 15.44 -11.64
N PHE A 272 5.68 15.14 -11.25
CA PHE A 272 6.43 15.98 -10.35
C PHE A 272 6.48 17.47 -10.75
N GLY A 273 6.25 18.36 -9.80
CA GLY A 273 6.42 19.81 -9.94
C GLY A 273 5.27 20.54 -10.62
N ASN A 274 4.04 20.02 -10.57
CA ASN A 274 2.85 20.72 -11.05
C ASN A 274 2.04 21.37 -9.89
N ASP A 275 0.91 22.02 -10.21
CA ASP A 275 0.08 22.73 -9.20
C ASP A 275 -0.73 21.79 -8.28
N ALA A 276 -0.76 20.49 -8.60
CA ALA A 276 -1.34 19.41 -7.83
C ALA A 276 -0.25 18.48 -7.29
N LEU A 277 -0.53 17.85 -6.15
CA LEU A 277 0.44 17.03 -5.42
C LEU A 277 -0.19 15.69 -5.08
N TYR A 278 0.54 14.59 -5.25
CA TYR A 278 0.18 13.32 -4.63
C TYR A 278 0.82 13.20 -3.24
N CYS A 279 0.45 12.18 -2.47
CA CYS A 279 0.74 12.09 -1.02
C CYS A 279 2.21 12.30 -0.65
N SER A 280 3.13 11.54 -1.23
CA SER A 280 4.57 11.66 -0.95
C SER A 280 5.21 12.89 -1.58
N GLU A 281 4.71 13.39 -2.71
CA GLU A 281 5.19 14.66 -3.29
C GLU A 281 4.82 15.84 -2.38
N PHE A 282 3.63 15.83 -1.80
CA PHE A 282 3.21 16.83 -0.83
C PHE A 282 4.17 16.88 0.38
N VAL A 283 4.46 15.73 0.99
CA VAL A 283 5.39 15.66 2.12
C VAL A 283 6.79 16.13 1.71
N TYR A 284 7.27 15.70 0.54
CA TYR A 284 8.56 16.12 0.00
C TYR A 284 8.64 17.63 -0.21
N GLU A 285 7.63 18.25 -0.83
CA GLU A 285 7.60 19.69 -1.08
C GLU A 285 7.55 20.49 0.24
N ALA A 286 6.80 20.02 1.24
CA ALA A 286 6.79 20.63 2.57
C ALA A 286 8.17 20.60 3.24
N LEU A 287 8.87 19.46 3.19
CA LEU A 287 10.22 19.31 3.74
C LEU A 287 11.26 20.11 2.97
N LYS A 288 11.20 20.12 1.64
CA LYS A 288 12.10 20.91 0.79
C LYS A 288 12.01 22.41 1.08
N GLN A 289 10.83 22.90 1.43
CA GLN A 289 10.61 24.31 1.77
C GLN A 289 10.97 24.64 3.22
N GLY A 290 10.58 23.79 4.18
CA GLY A 290 10.75 24.05 5.61
C GLY A 290 12.04 23.51 6.23
N ALA A 291 12.62 22.48 5.64
CA ALA A 291 13.82 21.79 6.12
C ALA A 291 14.78 21.42 4.97
N PRO A 292 15.30 22.42 4.22
CA PRO A 292 16.15 22.17 3.05
C PRO A 292 17.47 21.46 3.37
N SER A 293 17.83 21.34 4.66
CA SER A 293 18.99 20.56 5.08
C SER A 293 18.79 19.05 5.02
N ILE A 294 17.52 18.60 4.95
CA ILE A 294 17.17 17.19 4.81
C ILE A 294 16.96 16.89 3.33
N GLU A 295 17.78 15.99 2.81
CA GLU A 295 17.69 15.55 1.41
C GLU A 295 17.02 14.18 1.34
N PHE A 296 15.86 14.14 0.68
CA PHE A 296 15.29 12.91 0.15
C PHE A 296 15.51 12.91 -1.35
N GLN A 297 15.85 11.75 -1.93
CA GLN A 297 16.14 11.67 -3.35
C GLN A 297 14.93 11.13 -4.14
N PRO A 298 14.30 11.97 -4.97
CA PRO A 298 13.40 11.48 -6.00
C PRO A 298 14.14 10.53 -6.95
N ARG A 299 13.42 9.57 -7.50
CA ARG A 299 13.95 8.53 -8.38
C ARG A 299 13.39 8.68 -9.80
N PRO A 300 14.14 8.26 -10.82
CA PRO A 300 13.61 8.19 -12.18
C PRO A 300 12.61 7.03 -12.31
N LEU A 301 11.45 7.33 -12.90
CA LEU A 301 10.46 6.38 -13.37
C LEU A 301 10.20 6.63 -14.86
N LEU A 302 10.80 5.78 -15.70
CA LEU A 302 10.85 5.95 -17.16
C LEU A 302 11.43 7.31 -17.55
N THR A 303 10.57 8.30 -17.81
CA THR A 303 10.95 9.66 -18.25
C THR A 303 10.62 10.74 -17.23
N ARG A 304 10.20 10.37 -16.01
CA ARG A 304 9.76 11.30 -14.97
C ARG A 304 10.51 11.08 -13.67
N SER A 305 10.59 12.12 -12.85
CA SER A 305 10.98 11.98 -11.45
C SER A 305 9.76 11.65 -10.61
N VAL A 306 9.89 10.76 -9.63
CA VAL A 306 8.83 10.47 -8.64
C VAL A 306 9.46 10.30 -7.27
N ILE A 307 8.71 10.58 -6.21
CA ILE A 307 9.08 10.21 -4.85
C ILE A 307 7.99 9.32 -4.29
N LEU A 308 8.34 8.12 -3.84
CA LEU A 308 7.39 7.15 -3.30
C LEU A 308 7.43 7.22 -1.77
N PRO A 309 6.37 6.82 -1.04
CA PRO A 309 6.38 6.81 0.43
C PRO A 309 7.59 6.07 1.02
N GLY A 310 7.95 4.91 0.46
CA GLY A 310 9.13 4.15 0.90
C GLY A 310 10.48 4.85 0.65
N ASP A 311 10.54 5.94 -0.12
CA ASP A 311 11.78 6.72 -0.29
C ASP A 311 12.16 7.49 0.98
N PHE A 312 11.21 7.79 1.86
CA PHE A 312 11.49 8.41 3.16
C PHE A 312 12.27 7.48 4.10
N LEU A 313 12.32 6.17 3.82
CA LEU A 313 13.15 5.20 4.53
C LEU A 313 14.57 5.08 3.97
N ARG A 314 14.89 5.69 2.83
CA ARG A 314 16.19 5.52 2.15
C ARG A 314 17.20 6.59 2.53
N THR A 315 17.19 7.01 3.79
CA THR A 315 18.09 8.04 4.31
C THR A 315 18.65 7.64 5.66
N SER A 316 19.87 8.08 5.91
CA SER A 316 20.52 8.02 7.22
C SER A 316 20.14 9.21 8.11
N GLY A 317 19.54 10.26 7.52
CA GLY A 317 19.17 11.51 8.20
C GLY A 317 17.78 11.47 8.85
N ALA A 318 17.29 10.29 9.22
CA ALA A 318 16.01 10.11 9.89
C ALA A 318 15.98 8.81 10.70
N ASP A 319 15.12 8.76 11.70
CA ASP A 319 14.84 7.56 12.49
C ASP A 319 13.36 7.19 12.43
N VAL A 320 13.04 5.90 12.44
CA VAL A 320 11.69 5.41 12.75
C VAL A 320 11.50 5.49 14.26
N VAL A 321 10.52 6.26 14.71
CA VAL A 321 10.28 6.56 16.14
C VAL A 321 9.05 5.89 16.71
N ALA A 322 8.12 5.47 15.86
CA ALA A 322 6.93 4.72 16.25
C ALA A 322 6.50 3.76 15.12
N GLU A 323 5.85 2.68 15.51
CA GLU A 323 5.22 1.69 14.64
C GLU A 323 3.92 1.23 15.29
N THR A 324 2.89 0.95 14.49
CA THR A 324 1.62 0.39 14.94
C THR A 324 0.96 -0.44 13.84
N GLY A 325 0.06 -1.35 14.23
CA GLY A 325 -0.51 -2.35 13.33
C GLY A 325 0.49 -3.44 12.95
N THR A 326 0.19 -4.19 11.89
CA THR A 326 1.02 -5.31 11.43
C THR A 326 1.47 -5.08 10.01
N ASP A 327 2.79 -5.04 9.80
CA ASP A 327 3.34 -4.96 8.45
C ASP A 327 2.93 -6.20 7.67
N THR A 328 2.34 -5.98 6.51
CA THR A 328 2.01 -7.04 5.57
C THR A 328 2.55 -6.64 4.23
N SER A 329 3.31 -7.55 3.60
CA SER A 329 3.77 -7.32 2.24
C SER A 329 2.57 -6.99 1.35
N LEU A 330 2.76 -6.16 0.32
CA LEU A 330 1.69 -5.83 -0.63
C LEU A 330 0.97 -7.08 -1.14
N PHE A 331 1.71 -8.15 -1.39
CA PHE A 331 1.13 -9.40 -1.84
C PHE A 331 0.20 -10.02 -0.79
N ASN A 332 0.59 -9.99 0.49
CA ASN A 332 -0.27 -10.45 1.58
C ASN A 332 -1.49 -9.55 1.76
N SER A 333 -1.35 -8.21 1.69
CA SER A 333 -2.50 -7.30 1.70
C SER A 333 -3.41 -7.49 0.47
N TYR A 334 -2.87 -7.97 -0.65
CA TYR A 334 -3.68 -8.33 -1.80
C TYR A 334 -4.38 -9.68 -1.63
N LEU A 335 -3.67 -10.70 -1.12
CA LEU A 335 -4.21 -12.01 -0.78
C LEU A 335 -5.38 -11.90 0.20
N ALA A 336 -5.23 -11.07 1.22
CA ALA A 336 -6.23 -10.73 2.23
C ALA A 336 -7.61 -10.43 1.63
N LYS A 337 -7.63 -9.84 0.43
CA LYS A 337 -8.86 -9.49 -0.30
C LYS A 337 -9.61 -10.68 -0.90
N PHE A 338 -9.09 -11.90 -0.78
CA PHE A 338 -9.66 -13.14 -1.35
C PHE A 338 -9.96 -14.20 -0.30
N VAL A 339 -9.57 -13.96 0.94
CA VAL A 339 -9.72 -14.90 2.05
C VAL A 339 -10.86 -14.43 2.93
N GLY A 340 -11.77 -15.33 3.32
CA GLY A 340 -12.81 -15.01 4.31
C GLY A 340 -12.21 -14.66 5.67
N LYS A 341 -12.95 -13.90 6.49
CA LYS A 341 -12.57 -13.69 7.90
C LYS A 341 -12.36 -15.03 8.59
N LYS A 342 -11.29 -15.13 9.40
CA LYS A 342 -11.12 -16.26 10.33
C LYS A 342 -12.34 -16.26 11.26
N GLY A 343 -13.10 -17.36 11.25
CA GLY A 343 -14.26 -17.56 12.13
C GLY A 343 -13.84 -17.94 13.54
#